data_AF-A0A538IBU4-F1
#
_entry.id   AF-A0A538IBU4-F1
#
_cell.length_a   1.000
_cell.length_b   1.000
_cell.length_c   1.000
_cell.angle_alpha   90.00
_cell.angle_beta   90.00
_cell.angle_gamma   90.00
#
_symmetry.space_group_name_H-M   'P 1'
#
loop_
_entity.id
_entity.type
_entity.pdbx_description
1 polymer ?
#
loop_
_entity_poly.entity_id
_entity_poly.type
_entity_poly.pdbx_seq_one_letter_code
_entity_poly.pdbx_strand_id
1 'polypeptide(L)'
;MRGWLPATSSTRRPASRRPPNEPAGEHELKGKAEPISLFRALRVTSIRGGARSSSELEPPFVGRARELRLVKEHFHDSAEGRKANLVSVVGIAGIGKSRLAWEFEKYLDGPVDEVLWHRGRCLAYGDGVAYWALAEMVRMRALIAEEDAPEEALTKLRTMIGERIPDADEQAWLEPRLAHLLGLAEH
;
A
#
# COMPACT_ATOMS: atom_id res chain seq x y z
N MET A 1 -2.50 16.83 0.04
CA MET A 1 -3.15 17.42 -1.16
C MET A 1 -3.97 16.34 -1.85
N ARG A 2 -5.27 16.60 -2.05
CA ARG A 2 -6.30 15.61 -2.45
C ARG A 2 -6.31 15.48 -3.98
N GLY A 3 -6.03 14.30 -4.50
CA GLY A 3 -6.08 14.02 -5.95
C GLY A 3 -7.50 13.62 -6.38
N TRP A 4 -8.10 14.37 -7.30
CA TRP A 4 -9.40 14.08 -7.90
C TRP A 4 -9.16 13.41 -9.25
N LEU A 5 -9.94 12.38 -9.59
CA LEU A 5 -9.90 11.72 -10.90
C LEU A 5 -11.16 12.09 -11.70
N PRO A 6 -11.05 12.69 -12.90
CA PRO A 6 -12.19 12.95 -13.77
C PRO A 6 -12.61 11.67 -14.51
N ALA A 7 -13.92 11.44 -14.64
CA ALA A 7 -14.48 10.38 -15.49
C ALA A 7 -15.56 10.99 -16.40
N THR A 8 -15.47 10.76 -17.72
CA THR A 8 -16.47 11.16 -18.71
C THR A 8 -17.44 10.02 -19.02
N SER A 9 -18.64 10.37 -19.46
CA SER A 9 -19.85 9.52 -19.57
C SER A 9 -19.83 8.41 -20.65
N SER A 10 -18.73 8.18 -21.38
CA SER A 10 -18.73 7.22 -22.51
C SER A 10 -18.30 5.78 -22.17
N THR A 11 -18.06 5.41 -20.91
CA THR A 11 -17.75 4.01 -20.55
C THR A 11 -18.74 3.47 -19.53
N ARG A 12 -19.98 3.21 -19.97
CA ARG A 12 -20.90 2.30 -19.26
C ARG A 12 -20.68 0.88 -19.76
N ARG A 13 -19.92 0.09 -19.00
CA ARG A 13 -20.10 -1.37 -18.91
C ARG A 13 -19.99 -1.80 -17.44
N PRO A 14 -20.84 -2.73 -16.97
CA PRO A 14 -20.94 -3.05 -15.55
C PRO A 14 -19.75 -3.92 -15.13
N ALA A 15 -18.90 -3.40 -14.25
CA ALA A 15 -17.94 -4.19 -13.49
C ALA A 15 -18.39 -4.20 -12.03
N SER A 16 -18.67 -5.39 -11.52
CA SER A 16 -19.13 -5.65 -10.17
C SER A 16 -18.07 -5.22 -9.14
N ARG A 17 -18.54 -4.51 -8.11
CA ARG A 17 -17.86 -4.11 -6.86
C ARG A 17 -16.81 -2.99 -6.97
N ARG A 18 -17.31 -1.79 -7.22
CA ARG A 18 -16.69 -0.53 -6.78
C ARG A 18 -16.55 -0.54 -5.24
N PRO A 19 -15.49 0.06 -4.64
CA PRO A 19 -15.53 0.44 -3.23
C PRO A 19 -16.78 1.32 -3.00
N PRO A 20 -17.37 1.34 -1.79
CA PRO A 20 -18.46 2.28 -1.53
C PRO A 20 -17.93 3.68 -1.91
N ASN A 21 -18.67 4.38 -2.77
CA ASN A 21 -18.37 5.74 -3.18
C ASN A 21 -19.60 6.57 -2.81
N GLU A 22 -19.40 7.62 -2.04
CA GLU A 22 -20.43 8.63 -1.86
C GLU A 22 -20.35 9.65 -3.01
N PRO A 23 -21.50 10.05 -3.59
CA PRO A 23 -21.52 11.13 -4.58
C PRO A 23 -21.07 12.43 -3.91
N ALA A 24 -20.01 13.05 -4.43
CA ALA A 24 -19.45 14.30 -3.88
C ALA A 24 -20.07 15.55 -4.50
N GLY A 25 -21.21 15.43 -5.19
CA GLY A 25 -21.89 16.50 -5.92
C GLY A 25 -21.33 16.75 -7.33
N GLU A 26 -22.02 17.60 -8.09
CA GLU A 26 -21.58 18.13 -9.39
C GLU A 26 -20.72 19.38 -9.15
N HIS A 27 -19.54 19.45 -9.76
CA HIS A 27 -18.65 20.60 -9.62
C HIS A 27 -18.29 21.16 -11.00
N GLU A 28 -18.50 22.46 -11.18
CA GLU A 28 -17.99 23.20 -12.35
C GLU A 28 -16.48 23.47 -12.17
N LEU A 29 -15.67 22.93 -13.06
CA LEU A 29 -14.21 23.13 -13.08
C LEU A 29 -13.86 24.11 -14.20
N LYS A 30 -13.03 25.12 -13.89
CA LYS A 30 -12.61 26.16 -14.84
C LYS A 30 -11.95 25.52 -16.08
N GLY A 31 -12.61 25.62 -17.24
CA GLY A 31 -12.11 25.11 -18.52
C GLY A 31 -12.82 23.87 -19.09
N LYS A 32 -13.92 23.40 -18.50
CA LYS A 32 -14.77 22.31 -19.03
C LYS A 32 -16.22 22.78 -19.10
N ALA A 33 -16.88 22.58 -20.24
CA ALA A 33 -18.22 23.13 -20.53
C ALA A 33 -19.39 22.33 -19.93
N GLU A 34 -19.15 21.16 -19.33
CA GLU A 34 -20.19 20.37 -18.66
C GLU A 34 -19.74 19.91 -17.26
N PRO A 35 -20.64 19.90 -16.26
CA PRO A 35 -20.33 19.49 -14.89
C PRO A 35 -19.90 18.02 -14.85
N ILE A 36 -18.81 17.74 -14.11
CA ILE A 36 -18.29 16.38 -13.95
C ILE A 36 -18.69 15.86 -12.57
N SER A 37 -19.39 14.72 -12.52
CA SER A 37 -19.71 14.05 -11.25
C SER A 37 -18.46 13.46 -10.63
N LEU A 38 -18.13 13.88 -9.41
CA LEU A 38 -16.93 13.44 -8.69
C LEU A 38 -17.31 12.40 -7.62
N PHE A 39 -16.50 11.36 -7.49
CA PHE A 39 -16.70 10.26 -6.54
C PHE A 39 -15.58 10.24 -5.51
N ARG A 40 -15.92 10.14 -4.23
CA ARG A 40 -14.96 9.95 -3.13
C ARG A 40 -14.74 8.46 -2.91
N ALA A 41 -13.50 7.98 -3.08
CA ALA A 41 -13.15 6.62 -2.70
C ALA A 41 -13.18 6.51 -1.16
N LEU A 42 -14.08 5.70 -0.61
CA LEU A 42 -14.31 5.67 0.85
C LEU A 42 -13.39 4.72 1.61
N ARG A 43 -12.76 3.71 0.97
CA ARG A 43 -11.89 2.73 1.65
C ARG A 43 -10.81 2.16 0.72
N VAL A 44 -9.60 2.00 1.25
CA VAL A 44 -8.56 1.10 0.72
C VAL A 44 -8.32 0.03 1.77
N THR A 45 -9.02 -1.10 1.64
CA THR A 45 -8.79 -2.27 2.50
C THR A 45 -7.59 -3.06 1.97
N SER A 46 -6.42 -2.96 2.59
CA SER A 46 -5.40 -4.00 2.50
C SER A 46 -5.66 -5.01 3.61
N ILE A 47 -6.33 -6.11 3.28
CA ILE A 47 -6.44 -7.27 4.16
C ILE A 47 -5.10 -8.01 4.13
N ARG A 48 -4.68 -8.49 5.31
CA ARG A 48 -3.55 -9.38 5.63
C ARG A 48 -2.75 -9.90 4.42
N GLY A 49 -1.44 -9.62 4.40
CA GLY A 49 -0.50 -10.24 3.46
C GLY A 49 -1.02 -10.24 2.02
N GLY A 50 -1.48 -9.09 1.51
CA GLY A 50 -1.90 -9.00 0.12
C GLY A 50 -3.22 -9.63 -0.29
N ALA A 51 -4.00 -10.21 0.63
CA ALA A 51 -5.22 -10.95 0.27
C ALA A 51 -6.36 -10.03 -0.26
N ARG A 52 -6.25 -9.59 -1.51
CA ARG A 52 -7.39 -9.21 -2.35
C ARG A 52 -7.98 -10.49 -2.93
N SER A 53 -9.29 -10.66 -2.75
CA SER A 53 -10.07 -11.67 -3.46
C SER A 53 -9.81 -11.59 -4.96
N SER A 54 -9.32 -12.68 -5.54
CA SER A 54 -8.98 -12.91 -6.95
C SER A 54 -10.20 -12.97 -7.90
N SER A 55 -11.27 -12.23 -7.60
CA SER A 55 -12.53 -12.29 -8.35
C SER A 55 -12.62 -11.30 -9.52
N GLU A 56 -11.57 -10.53 -9.81
CA GLU A 56 -11.50 -9.64 -10.98
C GLU A 56 -10.79 -10.34 -12.14
N LEU A 57 -11.42 -10.34 -13.33
CA LEU A 57 -10.80 -10.80 -14.57
C LEU A 57 -9.52 -10.01 -14.81
N GLU A 58 -8.41 -10.73 -14.73
CA GLU A 58 -7.09 -10.14 -14.73
C GLU A 58 -6.43 -10.28 -16.11
N PRO A 59 -5.93 -9.17 -16.70
CA PRO A 59 -5.11 -9.28 -17.90
C PRO A 59 -3.85 -10.11 -17.64
N PRO A 60 -3.46 -11.01 -18.56
CA PRO A 60 -2.29 -11.86 -18.37
C PRO A 60 -1.01 -11.03 -18.25
N PHE A 61 -0.11 -11.46 -17.37
CA PHE A 61 1.21 -10.86 -17.26
C PHE A 61 2.11 -11.33 -18.41
N VAL A 62 2.34 -10.45 -19.38
CA VAL A 62 3.08 -10.78 -20.62
C VAL A 62 4.36 -9.96 -20.74
N GLY A 63 5.36 -10.54 -21.41
CA GLY A 63 6.58 -9.83 -21.84
C GLY A 63 7.63 -9.54 -20.76
N ARG A 64 7.39 -9.87 -19.48
CA ARG A 64 8.31 -9.58 -18.36
C ARG A 64 8.62 -10.77 -17.44
N ALA A 65 8.50 -11.99 -18.00
CA ALA A 65 8.77 -13.22 -17.26
C ALA A 65 10.22 -13.31 -16.75
N ARG A 66 11.18 -12.77 -17.52
CA ARG A 66 12.60 -12.75 -17.15
C ARG A 66 12.84 -11.87 -15.92
N GLU A 67 12.29 -10.66 -15.90
CA GLU A 67 12.49 -9.75 -14.76
C GLU A 67 11.79 -10.25 -13.51
N LEU A 68 10.59 -10.82 -13.64
CA LEU A 68 9.93 -11.45 -12.50
C LEU A 68 10.75 -12.62 -11.96
N ARG A 69 11.37 -13.43 -12.83
CA ARG A 69 12.28 -14.51 -12.40
C ARG A 69 13.47 -13.96 -11.61
N LEU A 70 14.13 -12.91 -12.11
CA LEU A 70 15.27 -12.30 -11.42
C LEU A 70 14.92 -11.77 -10.02
N VAL A 71 13.75 -11.12 -9.88
CA VAL A 71 13.30 -10.64 -8.55
C VAL A 71 13.08 -11.82 -7.59
N LYS A 72 12.51 -12.93 -8.08
CA LYS A 72 12.30 -14.14 -7.28
C LYS A 72 13.61 -14.82 -6.87
N GLU A 73 14.57 -14.92 -7.80
CA GLU A 73 15.91 -15.46 -7.51
C GLU A 73 16.59 -14.64 -6.41
N HIS A 74 16.62 -13.31 -6.53
CA HIS A 74 17.18 -12.45 -5.50
C HIS A 74 16.49 -12.54 -4.13
N PHE A 75 15.18 -12.83 -4.12
CA PHE A 75 14.44 -13.08 -2.89
C PHE A 75 14.89 -14.38 -2.21
N HIS A 76 15.01 -15.47 -2.96
CA HIS A 76 15.48 -16.76 -2.42
C HIS A 76 16.92 -16.68 -1.97
N ASP A 77 17.81 -16.06 -2.76
CA ASP A 77 19.20 -15.84 -2.38
C ASP A 77 19.31 -15.03 -1.07
N SER A 78 18.42 -14.05 -0.86
CA SER A 78 18.37 -13.25 0.36
C SER A 78 17.96 -14.09 1.56
N ALA A 79 16.94 -14.96 1.38
CA ALA A 79 16.43 -15.83 2.43
C ALA A 79 17.46 -16.90 2.84
N GLU A 80 18.05 -17.59 1.86
CA GLU A 80 19.07 -18.62 2.07
C GLU A 80 20.36 -18.03 2.65
N GLY A 81 20.83 -16.91 2.09
CA GLY A 81 22.06 -16.25 2.50
C GLY A 81 21.93 -15.42 3.78
N ARG A 82 20.72 -15.22 4.29
CA ARG A 82 20.39 -14.31 5.42
C ARG A 82 21.01 -12.92 5.26
N LYS A 83 21.01 -12.40 4.03
CA LYS A 83 21.59 -11.10 3.67
C LYS A 83 20.54 -10.25 2.97
N ALA A 84 20.55 -8.95 3.26
CA ALA A 84 19.64 -8.02 2.61
C ALA A 84 20.08 -7.79 1.14
N ASN A 85 19.16 -8.04 0.21
CA ASN A 85 19.33 -7.72 -1.20
C ASN A 85 18.48 -6.50 -1.57
N LEU A 86 19.05 -5.60 -2.39
CA LEU A 86 18.34 -4.44 -2.91
C LEU A 86 18.09 -4.62 -4.42
N VAL A 87 16.83 -4.52 -4.82
CA VAL A 87 16.42 -4.54 -6.22
C VAL A 87 15.81 -3.19 -6.60
N SER A 88 16.32 -2.57 -7.66
CA SER A 88 15.78 -1.33 -8.22
C SER A 88 15.15 -1.59 -9.59
N VAL A 89 13.87 -1.24 -9.75
CA VAL A 89 13.14 -1.37 -11.00
C VAL A 89 13.00 0.00 -11.66
N VAL A 90 13.82 0.27 -12.67
CA VAL A 90 13.85 1.54 -13.40
C VAL A 90 13.22 1.36 -14.78
N GLY A 91 12.51 2.38 -15.26
CA GLY A 91 11.91 2.39 -16.59
C GLY A 91 10.89 3.51 -16.77
N ILE A 92 10.46 3.74 -18.01
CA ILE A 92 9.51 4.80 -18.35
C ILE A 92 8.13 4.60 -17.66
N ALA A 93 7.35 5.66 -17.57
CA ALA A 93 5.97 5.58 -17.08
C ALA A 93 5.15 4.63 -17.98
N GLY A 94 4.25 3.84 -17.37
CA GLY A 94 3.38 2.92 -18.12
C GLY A 94 4.00 1.56 -18.52
N ILE A 95 5.31 1.35 -18.38
CA ILE A 95 5.99 0.08 -18.77
C ILE A 95 5.66 -1.14 -17.88
N GLY A 96 4.76 -0.99 -16.90
CA GLY A 96 4.36 -2.08 -16.01
C GLY A 96 5.30 -2.34 -14.82
N LYS A 97 5.97 -1.30 -14.28
CA LYS A 97 6.77 -1.43 -13.03
C LYS A 97 5.91 -1.84 -11.83
N SER A 98 4.79 -1.15 -11.63
CA SER A 98 3.84 -1.50 -10.56
C SER A 98 3.22 -2.87 -10.78
N ARG A 99 3.04 -3.28 -12.05
CA ARG A 99 2.56 -4.62 -12.38
C ARG A 99 3.58 -5.69 -12.00
N LEU A 100 4.86 -5.48 -12.28
CA LEU A 100 5.93 -6.39 -11.87
C LEU A 100 5.97 -6.56 -10.34
N ALA A 101 5.93 -5.45 -9.59
CA ALA A 101 5.90 -5.50 -8.12
C ALA A 101 4.67 -6.28 -7.61
N TRP A 102 3.53 -6.07 -8.25
CA TRP A 102 2.29 -6.74 -7.88
C TRP A 102 2.29 -8.25 -8.15
N GLU A 103 2.86 -8.70 -9.27
CA GLU A 103 3.07 -10.13 -9.53
C GLU A 103 4.06 -10.77 -8.53
N PHE A 104 5.04 -9.99 -8.07
CA PHE A 104 5.96 -10.45 -7.04
C PHE A 104 5.26 -10.55 -5.67
N GLU A 105 4.44 -9.57 -5.28
CA GLU A 105 3.65 -9.64 -4.05
C GLU A 105 2.75 -10.89 -4.02
N LYS A 106 2.02 -11.16 -5.11
CA LYS A 106 1.24 -12.40 -5.24
C LYS A 106 2.07 -13.66 -5.10
N TYR A 107 3.29 -13.62 -5.64
CA TYR A 107 4.20 -14.74 -5.50
C TYR A 107 4.64 -14.95 -4.06
N LEU A 108 4.80 -13.88 -3.27
CA LEU A 108 5.11 -13.94 -1.84
C LEU A 108 3.93 -14.41 -0.99
N ASP A 109 2.70 -14.26 -1.47
CA ASP A 109 1.49 -14.79 -0.80
C ASP A 109 1.24 -16.28 -1.10
N GLY A 110 1.96 -16.84 -2.08
CA GLY A 110 1.86 -18.25 -2.50
C GLY A 110 2.80 -19.30 -1.87
N PRO A 111 3.92 -18.99 -1.19
CA PRO A 111 4.79 -20.00 -0.57
C PRO A 111 4.12 -20.63 0.66
N VAL A 112 4.64 -21.78 1.09
CA VAL A 112 4.18 -22.48 2.30
C VAL A 112 4.61 -21.72 3.57
N ASP A 113 5.76 -21.06 3.51
CA ASP A 113 6.28 -20.23 4.60
C ASP A 113 5.67 -18.84 4.58
N GLU A 114 5.34 -18.31 5.76
CA GLU A 114 4.79 -16.96 5.90
C GLU A 114 5.86 -15.91 5.57
N VAL A 115 5.72 -15.24 4.43
CA VAL A 115 6.57 -14.10 4.06
C VAL A 115 5.92 -12.80 4.52
N LEU A 116 6.57 -12.11 5.46
CA LEU A 116 6.15 -10.78 5.88
C LEU A 116 6.65 -9.75 4.87
N TRP A 117 5.73 -9.11 4.14
CA TRP A 117 6.04 -7.99 3.26
C TRP A 117 5.24 -6.73 3.60
N HIS A 118 5.76 -5.58 3.16
CA HIS A 118 5.16 -4.28 3.37
C HIS A 118 5.29 -3.42 2.13
N ARG A 119 4.39 -2.45 1.95
CA ARG A 119 4.44 -1.48 0.85
C ARG A 119 4.33 -0.07 1.40
N GLY A 120 5.20 0.81 0.90
CA GLY A 120 5.16 2.24 1.16
C GLY A 120 5.29 3.02 -0.13
N ARG A 121 4.71 4.23 -0.16
CA ARG A 121 4.84 5.15 -1.29
C ARG A 121 5.79 6.28 -0.92
N CYS A 122 6.87 6.45 -1.67
CA CYS A 122 7.69 7.65 -1.54
C CYS A 122 7.03 8.77 -2.33
N LEU A 123 6.53 9.79 -1.63
CA LEU A 123 5.97 10.98 -2.29
C LEU A 123 7.12 11.89 -2.71
N ALA A 124 7.08 12.40 -3.94
CA ALA A 124 8.16 13.20 -4.50
C ALA A 124 8.26 14.61 -3.88
N TYR A 125 7.21 15.08 -3.20
CA TYR A 125 7.12 16.44 -2.65
C TYR A 125 6.26 16.49 -1.38
N GLY A 126 6.67 17.36 -0.45
CA GLY A 126 5.98 17.75 0.77
C GLY A 126 6.94 17.90 1.96
N ASP A 127 6.67 18.84 2.86
CA ASP A 127 7.38 18.96 4.13
C ASP A 127 7.03 17.75 5.03
N GLY A 128 8.04 17.14 5.66
CA GLY A 128 7.86 15.98 6.56
C GLY A 128 7.71 14.62 5.85
N VAL A 129 7.99 14.53 4.55
CA VAL A 129 7.74 13.31 3.73
C VAL A 129 8.85 12.26 3.83
N ALA A 130 10.00 12.59 4.44
CA ALA A 130 11.20 11.75 4.47
C ALA A 130 10.95 10.32 4.99
N TYR A 131 9.93 10.11 5.83
CA TYR A 131 9.59 8.81 6.39
C TYR A 131 8.16 8.35 6.09
N TRP A 132 7.45 8.99 5.15
CA TRP A 132 6.07 8.61 4.81
C TRP A 132 5.96 7.15 4.37
N ALA A 133 6.87 6.68 3.52
CA ALA A 133 6.87 5.29 3.08
C ALA A 133 7.04 4.30 4.24
N LEU A 134 7.88 4.63 5.22
CA LEU A 134 8.07 3.82 6.43
C LEU A 134 6.82 3.86 7.32
N ALA A 135 6.20 5.02 7.50
CA ALA A 135 4.95 5.15 8.24
C ALA A 135 3.84 4.28 7.63
N GLU A 136 3.69 4.29 6.30
CA GLU A 136 2.73 3.42 5.59
C GLU A 136 3.00 1.94 5.85
N MET A 137 4.27 1.51 5.84
CA MET A 137 4.64 0.13 6.15
C MET A 137 4.27 -0.23 7.59
N VAL A 138 4.55 0.65 8.55
CA VAL A 138 4.18 0.41 9.97
C VAL A 138 2.66 0.36 10.13
N ARG A 139 1.90 1.27 9.52
CA ARG A 139 0.42 1.24 9.54
C ARG A 139 -0.12 -0.06 8.94
N MET A 140 0.41 -0.48 7.79
CA MET A 140 0.04 -1.74 7.16
C MET A 140 0.27 -2.93 8.10
N ARG A 141 1.40 -2.96 8.81
CA ARG A 141 1.73 -4.04 9.74
C ARG A 141 0.85 -4.03 10.99
N ALA A 142 0.60 -2.85 11.53
CA ALA A 142 -0.23 -2.65 12.71
C ALA A 142 -1.74 -2.68 12.40
N LEU A 143 -2.13 -2.83 11.12
CA LEU A 143 -3.52 -2.79 10.67
C LEU A 143 -4.25 -1.50 11.08
N ILE A 144 -3.51 -0.38 11.07
CA ILE A 144 -4.05 0.95 11.36
C ILE A 144 -4.72 1.50 10.10
N ALA A 145 -6.01 1.80 10.18
CA ALA A 145 -6.77 2.45 9.11
C ALA A 145 -6.61 3.97 9.16
N GLU A 146 -6.92 4.67 8.06
CA GLU A 146 -6.88 6.14 8.01
C GLU A 146 -7.94 6.77 8.93
N GLU A 147 -9.06 6.08 9.12
CA GLU A 147 -10.19 6.50 9.97
C GLU A 147 -10.07 6.12 11.45
N ASP A 148 -9.02 5.40 11.85
CA ASP A 148 -8.82 5.02 13.26
C ASP A 148 -8.61 6.26 14.13
N ALA A 149 -9.28 6.30 15.28
CA ALA A 149 -9.00 7.30 16.30
C ALA A 149 -7.56 7.15 16.82
N PRO A 150 -6.88 8.23 17.26
CA PRO A 150 -5.49 8.15 17.73
C PRO A 150 -5.25 7.09 18.81
N GLU A 151 -6.17 6.96 19.77
CA GLU A 151 -6.10 5.94 20.83
C GLU A 151 -6.22 4.50 20.30
N GLU A 152 -7.08 4.29 19.30
CA GLU A 152 -7.24 2.99 18.64
C GLU A 152 -5.97 2.63 17.84
N ALA A 153 -5.43 3.59 17.09
CA ALA A 153 -4.19 3.42 16.34
C ALA A 153 -3.00 3.09 17.26
N LEU A 154 -2.91 3.74 18.43
CA LEU A 154 -1.87 3.47 19.42
C LEU A 154 -2.03 2.07 20.04
N THR A 155 -3.27 1.64 20.33
CA THR A 155 -3.55 0.29 20.83
C THR A 155 -3.15 -0.78 19.82
N LYS A 156 -3.46 -0.57 18.53
CA LYS A 156 -3.05 -1.45 17.43
C LYS A 156 -1.54 -1.50 17.28
N LEU A 157 -0.85 -0.36 17.39
CA LEU A 157 0.60 -0.28 17.36
C LEU A 157 1.23 -1.11 18.50
N ARG A 158 0.78 -0.92 19.74
CA ARG A 158 1.26 -1.66 20.91
C ARG A 158 1.05 -3.16 20.76
N THR A 159 -0.13 -3.56 20.30
CA THR A 159 -0.46 -4.98 20.04
C THR A 159 0.52 -5.58 19.04
N MET A 160 0.75 -4.90 17.92
CA MET A 160 1.68 -5.34 16.89
C MET A 160 3.12 -5.47 17.42
N ILE A 161 3.57 -4.50 18.22
CA ILE A 161 4.90 -4.52 18.84
C ILE A 161 5.02 -5.74 19.77
N GLY A 162 4.04 -5.96 20.65
CA GLY A 162 4.03 -7.08 21.60
C GLY A 162 3.97 -8.47 20.93
N GLU A 163 3.32 -8.58 19.77
CA GLU A 163 3.27 -9.83 18.99
C GLU A 163 4.58 -10.13 18.24
N ARG A 164 5.37 -9.11 17.90
CA ARG A 164 6.51 -9.25 16.97
C ARG A 164 7.88 -9.09 17.63
N ILE A 165 7.95 -8.38 18.74
CA ILE A 165 9.18 -8.08 19.46
C ILE A 165 9.14 -8.81 20.81
N PRO A 166 9.95 -9.86 21.02
CA PRO A 166 9.88 -10.64 22.26
C PRO A 166 10.50 -9.91 23.47
N ASP A 167 11.43 -8.99 23.24
CA ASP A 167 12.19 -8.29 24.29
C ASP A 167 11.44 -7.05 24.80
N ALA A 168 11.18 -6.99 26.11
CA ALA A 168 10.39 -5.93 26.71
C ALA A 168 11.09 -4.56 26.71
N ASP A 169 12.42 -4.53 26.81
CA ASP A 169 13.18 -3.28 26.78
C ASP A 169 13.17 -2.70 25.35
N GLU A 170 13.26 -3.57 24.34
CA GLU A 170 13.13 -3.19 22.93
C GLU A 170 11.71 -2.71 22.60
N GLN A 171 10.66 -3.34 23.15
CA GLN A 171 9.28 -2.85 23.01
C GLN A 171 9.13 -1.43 23.57
N ALA A 172 9.59 -1.21 24.80
CA ALA A 172 9.54 0.10 25.47
C ALA A 172 10.36 1.17 24.72
N TRP A 173 11.45 0.76 24.06
CA TRP A 173 12.25 1.64 23.24
C TRP A 173 11.58 1.97 21.89
N LEU A 174 10.94 1.00 21.24
CA LEU A 174 10.33 1.14 19.91
C LEU A 174 9.02 1.94 19.92
N GLU A 175 8.14 1.69 20.89
CA GLU A 175 6.80 2.27 20.94
C GLU A 175 6.79 3.80 20.74
N PRO A 176 7.51 4.62 21.53
CA PRO A 176 7.45 6.08 21.39
C PRO A 176 7.99 6.56 20.04
N ARG A 177 8.97 5.85 19.45
CA ARG A 177 9.57 6.21 18.16
C ARG A 177 8.62 5.92 17.01
N LEU A 178 7.95 4.78 17.04
CA LEU A 178 6.95 4.43 16.05
C LEU A 178 5.70 5.30 16.22
N ALA A 179 5.29 5.63 17.44
CA ALA A 179 4.19 6.56 17.69
C ALA A 179 4.50 7.96 17.11
N HIS A 180 5.72 8.47 17.34
CA HIS A 180 6.16 9.74 16.75
C HIS A 180 6.19 9.69 15.21
N LEU A 181 6.75 8.63 14.63
CA LEU A 181 6.76 8.40 13.17
C LEU A 181 5.34 8.41 12.58
N LEU A 182 4.36 7.87 13.32
CA LEU A 182 2.96 7.82 12.91
C LEU A 182 2.17 9.10 13.24
N GLY A 183 2.79 10.09 13.87
CA GLY A 183 2.10 11.31 14.33
C GLY A 183 1.07 11.05 15.43
N LEU A 184 1.26 10.00 16.23
CA LEU A 184 0.38 9.59 17.34
C LEU A 184 0.89 10.03 18.72
N ALA A 185 2.13 10.53 18.81
CA ALA A 185 2.67 11.05 20.05
C ALA A 185 2.13 12.45 20.35
N GLU A 186 1.68 12.67 21.58
CA GLU A 186 1.47 14.03 22.11
C GLU A 186 2.82 14.74 22.20
N HIS A 187 2.84 16.05 21.87
CA HIS A 187 4.05 16.89 21.91
C HIS A 187 4.45 17.22 23.35
#